data_AF-A0AAW2P5L0-F1
#
_entry.id   AF-A0AAW2P5L0-F1
#
_cell.length_a   1.000
_cell.length_b   1.000
_cell.length_c   1.000
_cell.angle_alpha   90.00
_cell.angle_beta   90.00
_cell.angle_gamma   90.00
#
_symmetry.space_group_name_H-M   'P 1'
#
loop_
_entity.id
_entity.type
_entity.pdbx_description
1 polymer ?
#
loop_
_entity_poly.entity_id
_entity_poly.type
_entity_poly.pdbx_seq_one_letter_code
_entity_poly.pdbx_strand_id
1 'polypeptide(L)'
;MACLRSYNPYLQLSKHIAQKGHRISFISTPRNIDRLPKLPPHLSSSIALVKIPLPRIAELPANAEATRDIHAGQMDHLKKAFDGLEPRMTRFLEDSSPDWIIYDFAAHWLPPVAARLGISRAFYSNNNAWFAAFFWTN
;
A
#
# COMPACT_ATOMS: atom_id res chain seq x y z
N MET A 1 2.57 0.59 2.54
CA MET A 1 4.03 0.68 2.58
C MET A 1 4.56 1.07 3.97
N ALA A 2 5.66 0.46 4.46
CA ALA A 2 6.34 0.80 5.73
C ALA A 2 7.88 0.69 5.67
N CYS A 3 8.63 1.74 6.07
CA CYS A 3 9.70 1.72 7.09
C CYS A 3 10.23 3.16 7.42
N LEU A 4 10.44 3.38 8.74
CA LEU A 4 11.11 4.45 9.53
C LEU A 4 10.75 5.96 9.38
N ARG A 5 10.34 6.54 10.53
CA ARG A 5 10.17 7.96 10.92
C ARG A 5 9.07 8.77 10.22
N SER A 6 7.91 8.93 10.89
CA SER A 6 6.87 9.99 10.77
C SER A 6 6.34 10.39 9.37
N TYR A 7 6.91 9.90 8.28
CA TYR A 7 6.71 10.36 6.93
C TYR A 7 6.48 9.12 6.06
N ASN A 8 5.21 8.84 5.81
CA ASN A 8 4.83 7.84 4.83
C ASN A 8 4.68 8.56 3.47
N PRO A 9 5.59 8.36 2.50
CA PRO A 9 5.54 9.09 1.23
C PRO A 9 4.23 8.86 0.46
N TYR A 10 3.58 7.71 0.64
CA TYR A 10 2.29 7.41 0.01
C TYR A 10 1.16 8.22 0.65
N LEU A 11 1.21 8.40 1.98
CA LEU A 11 0.25 9.27 2.67
C LEU A 11 0.44 10.73 2.24
N GLN A 12 1.69 11.15 2.02
CA GLN A 12 1.99 12.51 1.58
C GLN A 12 1.54 12.72 0.14
N LEU A 13 1.82 11.78 -0.76
CA LEU A 13 1.28 11.78 -2.11
C LEU A 13 -0.25 11.84 -2.10
N SER A 14 -0.90 11.03 -1.27
CA SER A 14 -2.35 11.03 -1.10
C SER A 14 -2.89 12.40 -0.66
N LYS A 15 -2.22 13.07 0.27
CA LYS A 15 -2.58 14.44 0.69
C LYS A 15 -2.44 15.44 -0.44
N HIS A 16 -1.35 15.38 -1.21
CA HIS A 16 -1.14 16.29 -2.34
C HIS A 16 -2.20 16.09 -3.44
N ILE A 17 -2.53 14.84 -3.76
CA ILE A 17 -3.58 14.53 -4.74
C ILE A 17 -4.95 14.97 -4.22
N ALA A 18 -5.27 14.74 -2.94
CA ALA A 18 -6.51 15.20 -2.34
C ALA A 18 -6.65 16.73 -2.36
N GLN A 19 -5.55 17.48 -2.14
CA GLN A 19 -5.53 18.95 -2.25
C GLN A 19 -5.83 19.45 -3.66
N LYS A 20 -5.67 18.62 -4.69
CA LYS A 20 -6.05 18.92 -6.08
C LYS A 20 -7.51 18.58 -6.39
N GLY A 21 -8.31 18.18 -5.40
CA GLY A 21 -9.75 17.93 -5.54
C GLY A 21 -10.12 16.46 -5.80
N HIS A 22 -9.17 15.54 -5.75
CA HIS A 22 -9.44 14.12 -5.94
C HIS A 22 -9.87 13.42 -4.64
N ARG A 23 -10.73 12.41 -4.76
CA ARG A 23 -11.09 11.50 -3.66
C ARG A 23 -10.08 10.36 -3.60
N ILE A 24 -9.62 10.03 -2.41
CA ILE A 24 -8.57 9.04 -2.19
C ILE A 24 -9.07 7.95 -1.25
N SER A 25 -8.82 6.69 -1.63
CA SER A 25 -8.84 5.56 -0.70
C SER A 25 -7.40 5.18 -0.39
N PHE A 26 -6.92 5.50 0.81
CA PHE A 26 -5.61 5.09 1.28
C PHE A 26 -5.73 3.71 1.93
N ILE A 27 -5.24 2.69 1.24
CA ILE A 27 -5.40 1.28 1.63
C ILE A 27 -4.15 0.79 2.35
N SER A 28 -4.33 0.20 3.53
CA SER A 28 -3.27 -0.53 4.22
C SER A 28 -3.84 -1.55 5.21
N THR A 29 -2.97 -2.26 5.91
CA THR A 29 -3.36 -3.19 6.96
C THR A 29 -3.75 -2.43 8.24
N PRO A 30 -4.59 -2.99 9.12
CA PRO A 30 -5.15 -2.30 10.28
C PRO A 30 -4.10 -1.57 11.15
N ARG A 31 -3.05 -2.27 11.58
CA ARG A 31 -2.00 -1.74 12.45
C ARG A 31 -1.16 -0.68 11.74
N ASN A 32 -1.00 -0.77 10.41
CA ASN A 32 -0.31 0.27 9.64
C ASN A 32 -1.15 1.54 9.53
N ILE A 33 -2.47 1.43 9.35
CA ILE A 33 -3.38 2.58 9.40
C ILE A 33 -3.36 3.22 10.79
N ASP A 34 -3.41 2.41 11.86
CA ASP A 34 -3.42 2.90 13.24
C ASP A 34 -2.11 3.60 13.67
N ARG A 35 -1.03 3.39 12.93
CA ARG A 35 0.26 4.08 13.11
C ARG A 35 0.35 5.41 12.37
N LEU A 36 -0.58 5.73 11.48
CA LEU A 36 -0.53 6.95 10.68
C LEU A 36 -0.76 8.18 11.57
N PRO A 37 -0.11 9.32 11.27
CA PRO A 37 -0.49 10.58 11.89
C PRO A 37 -1.93 10.92 11.50
N LYS A 38 -2.64 11.62 12.38
CA LYS A 38 -3.98 12.12 12.09
C LYS A 38 -3.96 12.96 10.81
N LEU A 39 -5.00 12.79 9.99
CA LEU A 39 -5.20 13.60 8.81
C LEU A 39 -5.51 15.05 9.22
N PRO A 40 -5.01 16.06 8.47
CA PRO A 40 -5.48 17.43 8.62
C PRO A 40 -7.01 17.48 8.42
N PRO A 41 -7.79 18.21 9.26
CA PRO A 41 -9.25 18.21 9.18
C PRO A 41 -9.81 18.54 7.79
N HIS A 42 -9.16 19.45 7.07
CA HIS A 42 -9.56 19.85 5.71
C HIS A 42 -9.38 18.76 4.64
N LEU A 43 -8.65 17.67 4.93
CA LEU A 43 -8.46 16.53 4.02
C LEU A 43 -9.23 15.28 4.47
N SER A 44 -9.79 15.27 5.67
CA SER A 44 -10.43 14.07 6.25
C SER A 44 -11.66 13.60 5.47
N SER A 45 -12.36 14.50 4.77
CA SER A 45 -13.49 14.13 3.89
C SER A 45 -13.05 13.61 2.52
N SER A 46 -11.84 13.95 2.08
CA SER A 46 -11.30 13.56 0.76
C SER A 46 -10.46 12.29 0.81
N ILE A 47 -10.00 11.86 1.98
CA ILE A 47 -9.15 10.67 2.15
C ILE A 47 -9.84 9.67 3.08
N ALA A 48 -10.32 8.56 2.52
CA ALA A 48 -10.78 7.40 3.26
C ALA A 48 -9.60 6.50 3.63
N LEU A 49 -9.43 6.18 4.91
CA LEU A 49 -8.44 5.20 5.36
C LEU A 49 -9.07 3.80 5.37
N VAL A 50 -8.70 2.97 4.40
CA VAL A 50 -9.28 1.63 4.20
C VAL A 50 -8.37 0.57 4.80
N LYS A 51 -8.91 -0.23 5.72
CA LYS A 51 -8.20 -1.33 6.39
C LYS A 51 -8.50 -2.66 5.70
N ILE A 52 -7.49 -3.29 5.11
CA ILE A 52 -7.57 -4.66 4.60
C ILE A 52 -6.73 -5.57 5.51
N PRO A 53 -7.34 -6.50 6.27
CA PRO A 53 -6.61 -7.37 7.19
C PRO A 53 -5.56 -8.23 6.47
N LEU A 54 -4.34 -8.25 6.99
CA LEU A 54 -3.30 -9.16 6.55
C LEU A 54 -3.68 -10.60 6.94
N PRO A 55 -3.62 -11.57 6.01
CA PRO A 55 -3.78 -12.98 6.33
C PRO A 55 -2.79 -13.42 7.42
N ARG A 56 -3.29 -14.21 8.38
CA ARG A 56 -2.44 -14.78 9.42
C ARG A 56 -1.58 -15.89 8.84
N ILE A 57 -0.32 -15.89 9.20
CA ILE A 57 0.68 -16.91 8.88
C ILE A 57 1.36 -17.30 10.18
N ALA A 58 1.53 -18.60 10.46
CA ALA A 58 1.95 -19.10 11.77
C ALA A 58 3.38 -18.68 12.15
N GLU A 59 4.22 -18.47 11.13
CA GLU A 59 5.63 -18.10 11.23
C GLU A 59 5.85 -16.60 11.49
N LEU A 60 4.77 -15.81 11.47
CA LEU A 60 4.79 -14.39 11.80
C LEU A 60 4.25 -14.14 13.21
N PRO A 61 4.82 -13.17 13.96
CA PRO A 61 4.23 -12.69 15.20
C PRO A 61 2.77 -12.27 14.99
N ALA A 62 1.91 -12.48 15.99
CA ALA A 62 0.46 -12.28 15.87
C ALA A 62 0.02 -10.89 15.36
N ASN A 63 0.88 -9.88 15.51
CA ASN A 63 0.60 -8.50 15.11
C ASN A 63 1.62 -7.94 14.10
N ALA A 64 2.31 -8.82 13.37
CA ALA A 64 3.26 -8.41 12.34
C ALA A 64 2.52 -7.99 11.07
N GLU A 65 2.58 -6.68 10.78
CA GLU A 65 1.96 -6.12 9.57
C GLU A 65 2.93 -5.24 8.77
N ALA A 66 4.17 -5.10 9.23
CA ALA A 66 5.21 -4.32 8.58
C ALA A 66 6.57 -4.97 8.76
N THR A 67 7.50 -4.61 7.88
CA THR A 67 8.92 -5.03 7.95
C THR A 67 9.57 -4.69 9.30
N ARG A 68 9.12 -3.61 9.96
CA ARG A 68 9.58 -3.22 11.30
C ARG A 68 9.09 -4.13 12.44
N ASP A 69 8.13 -5.02 12.18
CA ASP A 69 7.52 -5.89 13.18
C ASP A 69 8.19 -7.27 13.26
N ILE A 70 9.20 -7.53 12.42
CA ILE A 70 9.80 -8.85 12.23
C ILE A 70 11.31 -8.79 12.00
N HIS A 71 11.97 -9.94 12.13
CA HIS A 71 13.40 -10.09 11.85
C HIS A 71 13.67 -10.45 10.38
N ALA A 72 14.92 -10.31 9.91
CA ALA A 72 15.29 -10.55 8.51
C ALA A 72 14.87 -11.94 7.99
N GLY A 73 15.00 -12.98 8.81
CA GLY A 73 14.61 -14.36 8.45
C GLY A 73 13.10 -14.57 8.27
N GLN A 74 12.26 -13.57 8.56
CA GLN A 74 10.81 -13.63 8.43
C GLN A 74 10.29 -12.87 7.20
N MET A 75 11.18 -12.30 6.37
CA MET A 75 10.76 -11.53 5.19
C MET A 75 9.89 -12.31 4.23
N ASP A 76 10.25 -13.56 3.93
CA ASP A 76 9.50 -14.33 2.95
C ASP A 76 8.13 -14.74 3.47
N HIS A 77 7.99 -14.93 4.78
CA HIS A 77 6.69 -15.12 5.44
C HIS A 77 5.82 -13.85 5.34
N LEU A 78 6.40 -12.67 5.52
CA LEU A 78 5.67 -11.41 5.35
C LEU A 78 5.27 -11.16 3.90
N LYS A 79 6.14 -11.45 2.93
CA LYS A 79 5.80 -11.38 1.50
C LYS A 79 4.65 -12.32 1.17
N LYS A 80 4.71 -13.58 1.63
CA LYS A 80 3.62 -14.56 1.45
C LYS A 80 2.30 -14.07 2.07
N ALA A 81 2.35 -13.46 3.26
CA ALA A 81 1.15 -12.87 3.87
C ALA A 81 0.61 -11.70 3.04
N PHE A 82 1.51 -10.85 2.53
CA PHE A 82 1.17 -9.71 1.69
C PHE A 82 0.55 -10.14 0.34
N ASP A 83 1.07 -11.20 -0.28
CA ASP A 83 0.50 -11.78 -1.51
C ASP A 83 -0.92 -12.30 -1.28
N GLY A 84 -1.18 -12.86 -0.09
CA GLY A 84 -2.52 -13.26 0.31
C GLY A 84 -3.54 -12.11 0.46
N LEU A 85 -3.13 -10.84 0.32
CA LEU A 85 -4.06 -9.71 0.23
C LEU A 85 -4.76 -9.62 -1.13
N GLU A 86 -4.22 -10.23 -2.18
CA GLU A 86 -4.71 -10.12 -3.56
C GLU A 86 -6.23 -10.33 -3.68
N PRO A 87 -6.84 -11.39 -3.10
CA PRO A 87 -8.28 -11.61 -3.28
C PRO A 87 -9.15 -10.53 -2.64
N ARG A 88 -8.71 -9.98 -1.49
CA ARG A 88 -9.44 -8.91 -0.80
C ARG A 88 -9.26 -7.57 -1.49
N MET A 89 -8.05 -7.29 -1.98
CA MET A 89 -7.79 -6.10 -2.79
C MET A 89 -8.58 -6.14 -4.09
N THR A 90 -8.62 -7.29 -4.77
CA THR A 90 -9.37 -7.46 -6.02
C THR A 90 -10.85 -7.14 -5.82
N ARG A 91 -11.50 -7.73 -4.81
CA ARG A 91 -12.90 -7.42 -4.48
C ARG A 91 -13.12 -5.94 -4.17
N PHE A 92 -12.23 -5.34 -3.39
CA PHE A 92 -12.32 -3.91 -3.10
C PHE A 92 -12.28 -3.05 -4.37
N LEU A 93 -11.42 -3.40 -5.34
CA LEU A 93 -11.32 -2.68 -6.61
C LEU A 93 -12.54 -2.89 -7.51
N GLU A 94 -13.12 -4.10 -7.52
CA GLU A 94 -14.38 -4.39 -8.20
C GLU A 94 -15.52 -3.53 -7.61
N ASP A 95 -15.63 -3.50 -6.28
CA ASP A 95 -16.70 -2.78 -5.58
C ASP A 95 -16.57 -1.26 -5.66
N SER A 96 -15.33 -0.73 -5.56
CA SER A 96 -15.08 0.71 -5.53
C SER A 96 -14.85 1.34 -6.91
N SER A 97 -14.47 0.54 -7.90
CA SER A 97 -14.23 0.94 -9.30
C SER A 97 -13.47 2.27 -9.44
N PRO A 98 -12.25 2.41 -8.89
CA PRO A 98 -11.50 3.65 -8.94
C PRO A 98 -10.94 3.95 -10.33
N ASP A 99 -10.77 5.24 -10.67
CA ASP A 99 -10.15 5.64 -11.93
C ASP A 99 -8.66 5.25 -12.03
N TRP A 100 -7.95 5.38 -10.91
CA TRP A 100 -6.51 5.16 -10.81
C TRP A 100 -6.12 4.37 -9.56
N ILE A 101 -5.07 3.57 -9.71
CA ILE A 101 -4.35 2.95 -8.60
C ILE A 101 -2.86 3.33 -8.63
N ILE A 102 -2.34 3.77 -7.49
CA ILE A 102 -0.91 4.05 -7.30
C ILE A 102 -0.36 3.02 -6.32
N TYR A 103 0.69 2.31 -6.72
CA TYR A 103 1.20 1.14 -5.99
C TYR A 103 2.74 1.11 -5.92
N ASP A 104 3.26 0.28 -5.01
CA ASP A 104 4.70 0.07 -4.79
C ASP A 104 5.17 -1.25 -5.40
N PHE A 105 6.45 -1.57 -5.24
CA PHE A 105 7.06 -2.77 -5.84
C PHE A 105 6.64 -4.08 -5.17
N ALA A 106 6.08 -4.03 -3.95
CA ALA A 106 5.72 -5.25 -3.22
C ALA A 106 4.48 -5.92 -3.82
N ALA A 107 3.56 -5.13 -4.37
CA ALA A 107 2.30 -5.60 -4.94
C ALA A 107 2.43 -6.03 -6.41
N HIS A 108 3.30 -7.01 -6.68
CA HIS A 108 3.55 -7.52 -8.03
C HIS A 108 2.30 -8.11 -8.72
N TRP A 109 1.34 -8.61 -7.95
CA TRP A 109 0.04 -9.13 -8.41
C TRP A 109 -0.98 -8.03 -8.78
N LEU A 110 -0.77 -6.79 -8.34
CA LEU A 110 -1.76 -5.71 -8.49
C LEU A 110 -1.85 -5.13 -9.93
N PRO A 111 -0.74 -4.97 -10.69
CA PRO A 111 -0.80 -4.55 -12.09
C PRO A 111 -1.69 -5.41 -12.98
N PRO A 112 -1.54 -6.75 -13.04
CA PRO A 112 -2.42 -7.57 -13.88
C PRO A 112 -3.88 -7.54 -13.39
N VAL A 113 -4.13 -7.51 -12.08
CA VAL A 113 -5.49 -7.40 -11.52
C VAL A 113 -6.18 -6.14 -11.99
N ALA A 114 -5.60 -4.97 -11.75
CA ALA A 114 -6.29 -3.75 -12.14
C ALA A 114 -6.29 -3.55 -13.68
N ALA A 115 -5.47 -4.28 -14.45
CA ALA A 115 -5.51 -4.24 -15.92
C ALA A 115 -6.74 -4.99 -16.43
N ARG A 116 -7.00 -6.17 -15.86
CA ARG A 116 -8.23 -6.93 -16.08
C ARG A 116 -9.49 -6.14 -15.73
N LEU A 117 -9.42 -5.28 -14.72
CA LEU A 117 -10.52 -4.41 -14.29
C LEU A 117 -10.62 -3.08 -15.07
N GLY A 118 -9.72 -2.82 -16.03
CA GLY A 118 -9.73 -1.57 -16.80
C GLY A 118 -9.36 -0.30 -16.00
N ILE A 119 -8.72 -0.45 -14.84
CA ILE A 119 -8.33 0.66 -13.95
C ILE A 119 -6.97 1.20 -14.39
N SER A 120 -6.78 2.52 -14.48
CA SER A 120 -5.47 3.11 -14.79
C SER A 120 -4.49 2.89 -13.64
N ARG A 121 -3.19 2.73 -13.91
CA ARG A 121 -2.21 2.40 -12.86
C ARG A 121 -0.91 3.18 -13.00
N ALA A 122 -0.32 3.54 -11.87
CA ALA A 122 1.01 4.13 -11.81
C ALA A 122 1.84 3.45 -10.72
N PHE A 123 3.05 3.07 -11.09
CA PHE A 123 4.07 2.64 -10.13
C PHE A 123 4.69 3.86 -9.48
N TYR A 124 4.77 3.86 -8.14
CA TYR A 124 5.46 4.89 -7.38
C TYR A 124 6.58 4.25 -6.55
N SER A 125 7.81 4.66 -6.85
CA SER A 125 9.00 4.28 -6.10
C SER A 125 9.41 5.42 -5.17
N ASN A 126 9.65 5.09 -3.90
CA ASN A 126 10.32 5.97 -2.94
C ASN A 126 11.85 5.95 -3.11
N ASN A 127 12.39 4.99 -3.87
CA ASN A 127 13.80 4.97 -4.24
C ASN A 127 14.05 5.98 -5.36
N ASN A 128 15.24 6.59 -5.34
CA ASN A 128 15.68 7.50 -6.39
C ASN A 128 15.94 6.77 -7.72
N ALA A 129 16.07 7.56 -8.80
CA ALA A 129 16.25 7.04 -10.14
C ALA A 129 17.53 6.21 -10.31
N TRP A 130 18.62 6.53 -9.59
CA TRP A 130 19.86 5.75 -9.69
C TRP A 130 19.68 4.34 -9.13
N PHE A 131 18.97 4.18 -8.00
CA PHE A 131 18.68 2.86 -7.44
C PHE A 131 17.89 2.01 -8.43
N ALA A 132 16.88 2.59 -9.10
CA ALA A 132 16.12 1.90 -10.13
C ALA A 132 17.00 1.51 -11.34
N ALA A 133 17.88 2.40 -11.80
CA ALA A 133 18.75 2.13 -12.95
C ALA A 133 19.72 0.95 -12.72
N PHE A 134 20.25 0.81 -11.51
CA PHE A 134 21.22 -0.24 -11.18
C PHE A 134 20.59 -1.59 -10.78
N PHE A 135 19.43 -1.57 -10.11
CA PHE A 135 18.84 -2.79 -9.54
C PHE A 135 17.58 -3.28 -10.25
N TRP A 136 17.02 -2.51 -11.18
CA TRP A 136 15.72 -2.78 -11.80
C TRP A 136 15.79 -2.95 -13.33
N THR A 137 17.00 -3.00 -13.89
CA THR A 137 17.28 -3.30 -15.30
C THR A 137 17.65 -4.79 -15.45
N ASN A 138 16.66 -5.69 -15.39
CA ASN A 138 16.76 -7.07 -15.89
C ASN A 138 15.41 -7.55 -16.39
#